data_AF-G9N9Z0-F1
#
_entry.id   AF-G9N9Z0-F1
#
_cell.length_a   1.000
_cell.length_b   1.000
_cell.length_c   1.000
_cell.angle_alpha   90.00
_cell.angle_beta   90.00
_cell.angle_gamma   90.00
#
_symmetry.space_group_name_H-M   'P 1'
#
loop_
_entity.id
_entity.type
_entity.pdbx_description
1 polymer ?
#
loop_
_entity_poly.entity_id
_entity_poly.type
_entity_poly.pdbx_seq_one_letter_code
_entity_poly.pdbx_strand_id
1 'polypeptide(L)'
;MGISRDSRHKRSASGAKRAYYRKKRAFEAGRQGANTKIGAKRIHTVRTRGGNHKYRALRLDSGNFAWASEGCTRKTRVIAVAYHPSNNELVRTNTLTRSAIVQIDAAPFRQWYESHYGQPIGRRRQKAQAAKEGKEVEEVKKSKSVEKKQAARYAANGKVESAVEKQFEAGRLYAVVTSRPGQSGRCDGYVLEGEELAFYQKKLHK
;
A
#
# COMPACT_ATOMS: atom_id res chain seq x y z
N MET A 1 -22.10 -26.48 -10.19
CA MET A 1 -20.86 -26.16 -10.94
C MET A 1 -20.87 -24.69 -11.32
N GLY A 2 -19.78 -23.94 -11.05
CA GLY A 2 -19.75 -22.47 -11.18
C GLY A 2 -18.82 -21.94 -12.27
N ILE A 3 -18.08 -20.89 -11.92
CA ILE A 3 -17.04 -20.27 -12.74
C ILE A 3 -15.99 -21.32 -13.13
N SER A 4 -15.56 -21.35 -14.40
CA SER A 4 -14.53 -22.27 -14.89
C SER A 4 -13.39 -21.50 -15.57
N ARG A 5 -12.16 -21.97 -15.38
CA ARG A 5 -10.93 -21.40 -15.93
C ARG A 5 -10.38 -22.23 -17.10
N ASP A 6 -11.23 -22.99 -17.78
CA ASP A 6 -10.84 -23.76 -18.95
C ASP A 6 -10.69 -22.85 -20.19
N SER A 7 -9.92 -23.27 -21.19
CA SER A 7 -9.74 -22.51 -22.44
C SER A 7 -10.65 -22.99 -23.57
N ARG A 8 -11.45 -24.03 -23.37
CA ARG A 8 -12.20 -24.70 -24.45
C ARG A 8 -13.57 -24.10 -24.68
N HIS A 9 -14.13 -23.41 -23.69
CA HIS A 9 -15.36 -22.64 -23.87
C HIS A 9 -15.17 -21.41 -24.78
N LYS A 10 -13.93 -20.99 -25.05
CA LYS A 10 -13.60 -19.95 -26.04
C LYS A 10 -13.35 -20.56 -27.42
N ARG A 11 -13.48 -19.74 -28.47
CA ARG A 11 -13.17 -20.12 -29.86
C ARG A 11 -11.68 -20.48 -30.02
N SER A 12 -11.35 -21.25 -31.06
CA SER A 12 -9.96 -21.47 -31.47
C SER A 12 -9.34 -20.18 -32.02
N ALA A 13 -8.02 -20.20 -32.25
CA ALA A 13 -7.32 -19.11 -32.92
C ALA A 13 -7.88 -18.84 -34.34
N SER A 14 -8.33 -19.89 -35.05
CA SER A 14 -9.02 -19.76 -36.34
C SER A 14 -10.46 -19.22 -36.25
N GLY A 15 -10.98 -18.95 -35.05
CA GLY A 15 -12.37 -18.55 -34.85
C GLY A 15 -13.38 -19.70 -34.85
N ALA A 16 -12.96 -20.94 -35.10
CA ALA A 16 -13.84 -22.10 -35.08
C ALA A 16 -14.45 -22.35 -33.68
N LYS A 17 -15.71 -22.77 -33.66
CA LYS A 17 -16.40 -23.19 -32.43
C LYS A 17 -15.86 -24.57 -32.04
N ARG A 18 -15.27 -24.68 -30.84
CA ARG A 18 -14.74 -25.95 -30.33
C ARG A 18 -15.88 -26.87 -29.91
N ALA A 19 -15.75 -28.16 -30.23
CA ALA A 19 -16.71 -29.18 -29.81
C ALA A 19 -16.65 -29.38 -28.28
N TYR A 20 -17.82 -29.58 -27.69
CA TYR A 20 -17.95 -29.86 -26.27
C TYR A 20 -17.92 -31.37 -26.02
N TYR A 21 -16.84 -31.85 -25.41
CA TYR A 21 -16.63 -33.30 -25.19
C TYR A 21 -16.76 -33.74 -23.73
N ARG A 22 -16.72 -32.82 -22.75
CA ARG A 22 -16.84 -33.15 -21.33
C ARG A 22 -17.44 -32.02 -20.50
N LYS A 23 -18.08 -32.41 -19.39
CA LYS A 23 -18.56 -31.51 -18.34
C LYS A 23 -17.40 -30.78 -17.62
N LYS A 24 -17.68 -29.60 -17.05
CA LYS A 24 -16.72 -28.82 -16.24
C LYS A 24 -16.15 -29.71 -15.12
N ARG A 25 -14.86 -29.57 -14.83
CA ARG A 25 -14.17 -30.38 -13.80
C ARG A 25 -13.79 -29.55 -12.58
N ALA A 26 -13.69 -30.19 -11.41
CA ALA A 26 -13.37 -29.52 -10.14
C ALA A 26 -11.99 -28.83 -10.16
N PHE A 27 -11.01 -29.40 -10.86
CA PHE A 27 -9.68 -28.78 -10.99
C PHE A 27 -9.67 -27.54 -11.90
N GLU A 28 -10.73 -27.31 -12.68
CA GLU A 28 -10.92 -26.14 -13.54
C GLU A 28 -11.79 -25.08 -12.84
N ALA A 29 -12.14 -25.28 -11.57
CA ALA A 29 -13.02 -24.39 -10.85
C ALA A 29 -12.37 -23.03 -10.58
N GLY A 30 -13.12 -21.97 -10.90
CA GLY A 30 -12.90 -20.63 -10.39
C GLY A 30 -13.75 -20.36 -9.15
N ARG A 31 -13.47 -19.25 -8.47
CA ARG A 31 -14.28 -18.72 -7.37
C ARG A 31 -14.47 -17.23 -7.60
N GLN A 32 -15.55 -16.66 -7.05
CA GLN A 32 -15.83 -15.22 -7.13
C GLN A 32 -14.65 -14.39 -6.62
N GLY A 33 -14.44 -13.19 -7.14
CA GLY A 33 -13.47 -12.23 -6.61
C GLY A 33 -13.75 -11.87 -5.15
N ALA A 34 -12.72 -11.46 -4.40
CA ALA A 34 -12.87 -11.04 -3.01
C ALA A 34 -13.37 -9.59 -2.86
N ASN A 35 -13.04 -8.72 -3.84
CA ASN A 35 -13.37 -7.29 -3.85
C ASN A 35 -13.14 -6.61 -2.50
N THR A 36 -11.94 -6.84 -1.93
CA THR A 36 -11.55 -6.40 -0.58
C THR A 36 -11.74 -4.89 -0.44
N LYS A 37 -12.45 -4.46 0.61
CA LYS A 37 -12.73 -3.05 0.90
C LYS A 37 -11.88 -2.50 2.03
N ILE A 38 -11.80 -1.18 2.12
CA ILE A 38 -11.24 -0.52 3.30
C ILE A 38 -12.24 -0.62 4.45
N GLY A 39 -11.78 -1.08 5.61
CA GLY A 39 -12.61 -1.18 6.82
C GLY A 39 -12.08 -2.18 7.84
N ALA A 40 -12.80 -2.35 8.95
CA ALA A 40 -12.40 -3.25 10.04
C ALA A 40 -12.04 -4.65 9.53
N LYS A 41 -10.87 -5.14 9.93
CA LYS A 41 -10.24 -6.37 9.43
C LYS A 41 -11.21 -7.56 9.48
N ARG A 42 -11.55 -8.10 8.30
CA ARG A 42 -12.36 -9.32 8.14
C ARG A 42 -11.75 -10.20 7.06
N ILE A 43 -11.30 -11.38 7.46
CA ILE A 43 -10.60 -12.34 6.58
C ILE A 43 -11.27 -13.71 6.72
N HIS A 44 -11.61 -14.33 5.60
CA HIS A 44 -12.14 -15.69 5.56
C HIS A 44 -11.09 -16.66 5.03
N THR A 45 -10.90 -17.77 5.73
CA THR A 45 -10.04 -18.86 5.28
C THR A 45 -10.78 -19.71 4.24
N VAL A 46 -10.11 -20.04 3.14
CA VAL A 46 -10.66 -20.86 2.05
C VAL A 46 -9.75 -22.05 1.81
N ARG A 47 -10.28 -23.27 1.98
CA ARG A 47 -9.61 -24.51 1.59
C ARG A 47 -9.45 -24.57 0.06
N THR A 48 -8.26 -24.91 -0.38
CA THR A 48 -7.88 -25.05 -1.78
C THR A 48 -7.39 -26.47 -2.08
N ARG A 49 -7.09 -26.75 -3.36
CA ARG A 49 -6.63 -28.07 -3.80
C ARG A 49 -5.36 -28.47 -3.04
N GLY A 50 -5.27 -29.74 -2.66
CA GLY A 50 -4.14 -30.28 -1.90
C GLY A 50 -4.20 -29.98 -0.40
N GLY A 51 -5.33 -29.52 0.14
CA GLY A 51 -5.49 -29.25 1.57
C GLY A 51 -4.95 -27.89 2.04
N ASN A 52 -4.33 -27.12 1.15
CA ASN A 52 -3.80 -25.80 1.46
C ASN A 52 -4.89 -24.76 1.75
N HIS A 53 -4.53 -23.70 2.48
CA HIS A 53 -5.40 -22.58 2.79
C HIS A 53 -4.99 -21.31 2.05
N LYS A 54 -5.99 -20.54 1.62
CA LYS A 54 -5.82 -19.16 1.18
C LYS A 54 -6.70 -18.25 2.02
N TYR A 55 -6.28 -17.00 2.15
CA TYR A 55 -6.94 -16.03 3.00
C TYR A 55 -7.61 -14.97 2.13
N ARG A 56 -8.95 -14.94 2.16
CA ARG A 56 -9.73 -13.93 1.46
C ARG A 56 -10.03 -12.79 2.39
N ALA A 57 -9.29 -11.69 2.25
CA ALA A 57 -9.68 -10.45 2.88
C ALA A 57 -10.97 -9.92 2.26
N LEU A 58 -11.97 -9.65 3.08
CA LEU A 58 -13.18 -8.93 2.69
C LEU A 58 -13.04 -7.45 3.05
N ARG A 59 -12.41 -7.17 4.20
CA ARG A 59 -12.09 -5.82 4.67
C ARG A 59 -10.71 -5.78 5.29
N LEU A 60 -9.95 -4.72 5.02
CA LEU A 60 -8.67 -4.41 5.66
C LEU A 60 -8.58 -2.89 5.89
N ASP A 61 -8.00 -2.47 7.00
CA ASP A 61 -7.78 -1.07 7.37
C ASP A 61 -6.30 -0.70 7.39
N SER A 62 -5.42 -1.69 7.39
CA SER A 62 -3.99 -1.54 7.61
C SER A 62 -3.18 -2.54 6.80
N GLY A 63 -1.92 -2.19 6.57
CA GLY A 63 -0.99 -2.93 5.73
C GLY A 63 0.46 -2.68 6.15
N ASN A 64 1.37 -3.56 5.76
CA ASN A 64 2.80 -3.31 5.93
C ASN A 64 3.35 -2.66 4.67
N PHE A 65 3.84 -1.43 4.81
CA PHE A 65 4.45 -0.69 3.71
C PHE A 65 5.93 -0.47 3.98
N ALA A 66 6.74 -0.67 2.95
CA ALA A 66 8.17 -0.41 2.98
C ALA A 66 8.48 0.97 2.41
N TRP A 67 9.31 1.73 3.12
CA TRP A 67 10.02 2.89 2.60
C TRP A 67 11.40 2.39 2.13
N ALA A 68 11.57 2.25 0.82
CA ALA A 68 12.66 1.47 0.23
C ALA A 68 14.02 2.16 0.39
N SER A 69 14.10 3.46 0.10
CA SER A 69 15.32 4.25 0.27
C SER A 69 15.89 4.20 1.69
N GLU A 70 15.01 4.19 2.69
CA GLU A 70 15.37 4.17 4.11
C GLU A 70 15.47 2.76 4.73
N GLY A 71 15.13 1.72 3.96
CA GLY A 71 15.13 0.33 4.46
C GLY A 71 14.16 0.09 5.63
N CYS A 72 13.10 0.88 5.75
CA CYS A 72 12.18 0.84 6.89
C CYS A 72 10.80 0.31 6.49
N THR A 73 10.28 -0.67 7.22
CA THR A 73 8.90 -1.17 7.04
C THR A 73 8.07 -0.89 8.27
N ARG A 74 6.87 -0.34 8.06
CA ARG A 74 5.92 -0.05 9.14
C ARG A 74 4.52 -0.49 8.77
N LYS A 75 3.79 -0.94 9.79
CA LYS A 75 2.35 -1.15 9.69
C LYS A 75 1.68 0.21 9.72
N THR A 76 0.97 0.54 8.66
CA THR A 76 0.27 1.83 8.54
C THR A 76 -1.20 1.62 8.16
N ARG A 77 -2.02 2.61 8.46
CA ARG A 77 -3.43 2.62 8.07
C ARG A 77 -3.54 2.99 6.60
N VAL A 78 -4.38 2.26 5.87
CA VAL A 78 -4.77 2.59 4.50
C VAL A 78 -6.00 3.49 4.55
N ILE A 79 -5.91 4.67 3.92
CA ILE A 79 -6.93 5.71 4.01
C ILE A 79 -7.92 5.58 2.85
N ALA A 80 -7.41 5.62 1.61
CA ALA A 80 -8.21 5.57 0.41
C ALA A 80 -7.40 5.01 -0.77
N VAL A 81 -8.11 4.48 -1.77
CA VAL A 81 -7.52 4.16 -3.08
C VAL A 81 -7.54 5.43 -3.91
N ALA A 82 -6.39 5.90 -4.37
CA ALA A 82 -6.25 7.13 -5.14
C ALA A 82 -6.28 6.87 -6.65
N TYR A 83 -5.66 5.78 -7.10
CA TYR A 83 -5.57 5.42 -8.51
C TYR A 83 -5.51 3.90 -8.70
N HIS A 84 -6.05 3.42 -9.80
CA HIS A 84 -5.93 2.01 -10.18
C HIS A 84 -5.73 1.87 -11.70
N PRO A 85 -4.62 1.27 -12.16
CA PRO A 85 -4.28 1.26 -13.60
C PRO A 85 -5.26 0.47 -14.47
N SER A 86 -5.95 -0.54 -13.90
CA SER A 86 -6.86 -1.40 -14.68
C SER A 86 -8.31 -0.92 -14.78
N ASN A 87 -8.83 -0.18 -13.80
CA ASN A 87 -10.26 0.16 -13.74
C ASN A 87 -10.54 1.28 -12.72
N ASN A 88 -11.17 2.37 -13.16
CA ASN A 88 -11.53 3.52 -12.33
C ASN A 88 -12.63 3.20 -11.29
N GLU A 89 -13.49 2.21 -11.55
CA GLU A 89 -14.53 1.78 -10.58
C GLU A 89 -13.92 1.19 -9.30
N LEU A 90 -12.69 0.65 -9.38
CA LEU A 90 -11.98 0.15 -8.20
C LEU A 90 -11.52 1.30 -7.29
N VAL A 91 -11.29 2.49 -7.85
CA VAL A 91 -11.02 3.72 -7.11
C VAL A 91 -12.30 4.20 -6.42
N ARG A 92 -13.39 4.37 -7.19
CA ARG A 92 -14.69 4.85 -6.67
C ARG A 92 -15.20 4.02 -5.49
N THR A 93 -14.96 2.72 -5.54
CA THR A 93 -15.45 1.79 -4.54
C THR A 93 -14.41 1.42 -3.47
N ASN A 94 -13.25 2.09 -3.43
CA ASN A 94 -12.15 1.83 -2.49
C ASN A 94 -11.78 0.33 -2.39
N THR A 95 -11.54 -0.30 -3.53
CA THR A 95 -11.20 -1.73 -3.60
C THR A 95 -9.69 -1.94 -3.55
N LEU A 96 -9.23 -2.77 -2.61
CA LEU A 96 -7.82 -3.12 -2.43
C LEU A 96 -7.43 -4.33 -3.30
N THR A 97 -6.62 -4.06 -4.31
CA THR A 97 -6.07 -5.04 -5.26
C THR A 97 -4.59 -4.79 -5.48
N ARG A 98 -3.87 -5.77 -6.04
CA ARG A 98 -2.49 -5.55 -6.48
C ARG A 98 -2.47 -4.41 -7.51
N SER A 99 -1.45 -3.57 -7.42
CA SER A 99 -1.21 -2.38 -8.23
C SER A 99 -2.16 -1.21 -7.95
N ALA A 100 -3.02 -1.30 -6.93
CA ALA A 100 -3.75 -0.14 -6.45
C ALA A 100 -2.77 0.87 -5.83
N ILE A 101 -2.88 2.13 -6.23
CA ILE A 101 -2.19 3.24 -5.58
C ILE A 101 -3.09 3.75 -4.47
N VAL A 102 -2.57 3.71 -3.25
CA VAL A 102 -3.30 4.03 -2.03
C VAL A 102 -2.64 5.20 -1.32
N GLN A 103 -3.46 5.98 -0.61
CA GLN A 103 -2.98 6.92 0.40
C GLN A 103 -2.88 6.19 1.73
N ILE A 104 -1.70 6.23 2.36
CA ILE A 104 -1.44 5.65 3.68
C ILE A 104 -1.09 6.75 4.68
N ASP A 105 -1.30 6.46 5.96
CA ASP A 105 -0.90 7.34 7.05
C ASP A 105 0.64 7.45 7.13
N ALA A 106 1.14 8.68 7.18
CA ALA A 106 2.57 8.98 7.29
C ALA A 106 3.11 8.90 8.73
N ALA A 107 2.24 8.91 9.76
CA ALA A 107 2.67 9.04 11.15
C ALA A 107 3.68 7.97 11.62
N PRO A 108 3.51 6.66 11.31
CA PRO A 108 4.48 5.65 11.72
C PRO A 108 5.87 5.82 11.10
N PHE A 109 5.95 6.33 9.87
CA PHE A 109 7.22 6.62 9.20
C PHE A 109 7.84 7.91 9.74
N ARG A 110 7.03 8.94 10.02
CA ARG A 110 7.51 10.19 10.63
C ARG A 110 8.13 9.94 12.00
N GLN A 111 7.47 9.16 12.86
CA GLN A 111 7.99 8.80 14.18
C GLN A 111 9.31 8.02 14.08
N TRP A 112 9.41 7.11 13.12
CA TRP A 112 10.66 6.40 12.86
C TRP A 112 11.76 7.37 12.39
N TYR A 113 11.48 8.25 11.44
CA TYR A 113 12.46 9.19 10.91
C TYR A 113 13.02 10.10 12.01
N GLU A 114 12.14 10.68 12.83
CA GLU A 114 12.52 11.54 13.96
C GLU A 114 13.36 10.81 15.02
N SER A 115 13.03 9.56 15.32
CA SER A 115 13.85 8.75 16.24
C SER A 115 15.18 8.32 15.62
N HIS A 116 15.22 8.08 14.31
CA HIS A 116 16.41 7.58 13.61
C HIS A 116 17.46 8.66 13.35
N TYR A 117 17.00 9.84 12.89
CA TYR A 117 17.83 10.97 12.47
C TYR A 117 17.86 12.13 13.47
N GLY A 118 16.96 12.15 14.47
CA GLY A 118 16.89 13.25 15.43
C GLY A 118 16.36 14.56 14.84
N GLN A 119 15.93 14.57 13.57
CA GLN A 119 15.41 15.74 12.85
C GLN A 119 13.93 15.54 12.50
N PRO A 120 13.10 16.59 12.57
CA PRO A 120 11.70 16.53 12.15
C PRO A 120 11.57 16.51 10.63
N ILE A 121 10.63 15.71 10.11
CA ILE A 121 10.27 15.68 8.69
C ILE A 121 8.82 16.15 8.49
N GLY A 122 8.60 17.04 7.52
CA GLY A 122 7.26 17.51 7.17
C GLY A 122 6.54 18.31 8.26
N ARG A 123 7.27 18.91 9.20
CA ARG A 123 6.68 19.73 10.28
C ARG A 123 6.56 21.22 9.93
N ARG A 124 6.84 21.68 8.71
CA ARG A 124 6.80 23.12 8.38
C ARG A 124 5.44 23.75 8.68
N ARG A 125 4.35 23.07 8.31
CA ARG A 125 2.97 23.51 8.57
C ARG A 125 2.56 23.36 10.04
N GLN A 126 2.98 22.28 10.70
CA GLN A 126 2.69 22.02 12.12
C GLN A 126 3.44 22.97 13.05
N LYS A 127 4.70 23.31 12.75
CA LYS A 127 5.48 24.34 13.46
C LYS A 127 4.82 25.71 13.33
N ALA A 128 4.28 26.05 12.16
CA ALA A 128 3.54 27.31 11.97
C ALA A 128 2.22 27.36 12.76
N GLN A 129 1.57 26.23 13.02
CA GLN A 129 0.38 26.15 13.88
C GLN A 129 0.74 26.11 15.37
N ALA A 130 1.74 25.32 15.76
CA ALA A 130 2.21 25.26 17.15
C ALA A 130 2.78 26.59 17.64
N ALA A 131 3.45 27.35 16.77
CA ALA A 131 3.90 28.71 17.06
C ALA A 131 2.74 29.70 17.26
N LYS A 132 1.57 29.44 16.65
CA LYS A 132 0.34 30.23 16.90
C LYS A 132 -0.40 29.80 18.18
N GLU A 133 -0.23 28.56 18.61
CA GLU A 133 -0.89 27.97 19.79
C GLU A 133 -0.01 27.97 21.06
N GLY A 134 1.22 28.51 21.00
CA GLY A 134 2.10 28.65 22.17
C GLY A 134 2.60 27.32 22.78
N LYS A 135 2.52 26.21 22.04
CA LYS A 135 3.03 24.90 22.51
C LYS A 135 4.50 24.75 22.17
N GLU A 136 5.37 24.92 23.17
CA GLU A 136 6.76 24.49 23.08
C GLU A 136 6.84 22.97 22.96
N VAL A 137 7.57 22.49 21.96
CA VAL A 137 7.91 21.08 21.84
C VAL A 137 9.03 20.83 22.84
N GLU A 138 8.76 20.15 23.94
CA GLU A 138 9.80 19.73 24.90
C GLU A 138 10.92 18.97 24.16
N GLU A 139 12.11 19.57 24.12
CA GLU A 139 13.30 18.91 23.62
C GLU A 139 13.73 17.85 24.65
N VAL A 140 13.44 16.59 24.33
CA VAL A 140 13.94 15.46 25.12
C VAL A 140 15.47 15.49 25.05
N LYS A 141 16.12 15.82 26.18
CA LYS A 141 17.58 15.81 26.31
C LYS A 141 18.11 14.41 26.00
N LYS A 142 18.97 14.30 24.99
CA LYS A 142 19.63 13.04 24.61
C LYS A 142 21.09 13.07 25.08
N SER A 143 21.71 11.90 25.17
CA SER A 143 23.15 11.84 25.44
C SER A 143 23.94 12.31 24.21
N LYS A 144 25.10 12.93 24.43
CA LYS A 144 26.00 13.41 23.36
C LYS A 144 26.37 12.32 22.34
N SER A 145 26.43 11.06 22.78
CA SER A 145 26.69 9.90 21.90
C SER A 145 25.54 9.66 20.91
N VAL A 146 24.30 9.77 21.37
CA VAL A 146 23.11 9.61 20.52
C VAL A 146 23.02 10.75 19.50
N GLU A 147 23.28 11.99 19.92
CA GLU A 147 23.28 13.15 19.03
C GLU A 147 24.34 13.01 17.93
N LYS A 148 25.57 12.64 18.29
CA LYS A 148 26.65 12.38 17.32
C LYS A 148 26.27 11.29 16.32
N LYS A 149 25.64 10.21 16.80
CA LYS A 149 25.17 9.10 15.95
C LYS A 149 24.05 9.54 15.00
N GLN A 150 23.10 10.32 15.48
CA GLN A 150 21.98 10.85 14.70
C GLN A 150 22.46 11.83 13.62
N ALA A 151 23.36 12.76 13.98
CA ALA A 151 23.98 13.69 13.05
C ALA A 151 24.76 12.98 11.94
N ALA A 152 25.57 11.96 12.30
CA ALA A 152 26.32 11.17 11.32
C ALA A 152 25.42 10.44 10.31
N ARG A 153 24.30 9.86 10.78
CA ARG A 153 23.31 9.22 9.90
C ARG A 153 22.62 10.21 8.98
N TYR A 154 22.20 11.35 9.54
CA TYR A 154 21.49 12.37 8.78
C TYR A 154 22.38 12.94 7.66
N ALA A 155 23.66 13.16 7.96
CA ALA A 155 24.63 13.61 6.96
C ALA A 155 24.83 12.59 5.82
N ALA A 156 24.77 11.29 6.12
CA ALA A 156 24.91 10.24 5.12
C ALA A 156 23.68 10.12 4.21
N ASN A 157 22.49 9.88 4.80
CA ASN A 157 21.29 9.48 4.04
C ASN A 157 20.01 10.23 4.45
N GLY A 158 20.05 11.15 5.42
CA GLY A 158 18.83 11.74 5.97
C GLY A 158 18.10 12.72 5.05
N LYS A 159 18.69 13.13 3.92
CA LYS A 159 18.05 14.07 2.98
C LYS A 159 17.01 13.34 2.15
N VAL A 160 15.74 13.63 2.41
CA VAL A 160 14.59 13.07 1.69
C VAL A 160 14.24 13.95 0.48
N GLU A 161 13.77 13.33 -0.60
CA GLU A 161 13.30 14.04 -1.79
C GLU A 161 12.13 14.99 -1.47
N SER A 162 12.17 16.21 -2.01
CA SER A 162 11.17 17.25 -1.74
C SER A 162 9.72 16.83 -2.03
N ALA A 163 9.51 15.95 -3.02
CA ALA A 163 8.19 15.43 -3.38
C ALA A 163 7.61 14.50 -2.30
N VAL A 164 8.47 13.74 -1.62
CA VAL A 164 8.10 12.88 -0.48
C VAL A 164 7.95 13.72 0.79
N GLU A 165 8.80 14.72 1.00
CA GLU A 165 8.68 15.64 2.13
C GLU A 165 7.33 16.39 2.16
N LYS A 166 6.87 16.89 1.00
CA LYS A 166 5.53 17.50 0.85
C LYS A 166 4.39 16.55 1.25
N GLN A 167 4.54 15.25 1.02
CA GLN A 167 3.55 14.25 1.44
C GLN A 167 3.58 14.01 2.95
N PHE A 168 4.76 14.04 3.57
CA PHE A 168 4.88 14.05 5.02
C PHE A 168 4.22 15.28 5.64
N GLU A 169 4.29 16.46 5.01
CA GLU A 169 3.55 17.65 5.45
C GLU A 169 2.02 17.48 5.34
N ALA A 170 1.56 16.82 4.29
CA ALA A 170 0.15 16.49 4.09
C ALA A 170 -0.37 15.37 5.03
N GLY A 171 0.54 14.69 5.74
CA GLY A 171 0.24 13.57 6.64
C GLY A 171 -0.12 12.27 5.93
N ARG A 172 0.02 12.20 4.60
CA ARG A 172 -0.41 11.06 3.79
C ARG A 172 0.63 10.78 2.72
N LEU A 173 1.08 9.54 2.64
CA LEU A 173 2.02 9.08 1.62
C LEU A 173 1.27 8.29 0.54
N TYR A 174 1.69 8.41 -0.71
CA TYR A 174 1.27 7.51 -1.77
C TYR A 174 2.08 6.22 -1.72
N ALA A 175 1.40 5.09 -1.82
CA ALA A 175 2.01 3.78 -1.83
C ALA A 175 1.32 2.87 -2.85
N VAL A 176 2.04 1.87 -3.35
CA VAL A 176 1.47 0.84 -4.23
C VAL A 176 1.30 -0.47 -3.47
N VAL A 177 0.14 -1.09 -3.63
CA VAL A 177 -0.13 -2.43 -3.08
C VAL A 177 0.51 -3.48 -3.99
N THR A 178 1.46 -4.26 -3.49
CA THR A 178 2.11 -5.34 -4.26
C THR A 178 1.54 -6.72 -3.93
N SER A 179 0.95 -6.87 -2.74
CA SER A 179 0.29 -8.10 -2.34
C SER A 179 -1.05 -8.32 -3.08
N ARG A 180 -1.63 -9.51 -2.92
CA ARG A 180 -2.98 -9.83 -3.43
C ARG A 180 -3.92 -10.08 -2.24
N PRO A 181 -4.59 -9.06 -1.70
CA PRO A 181 -5.43 -9.18 -0.50
C PRO A 181 -6.46 -10.32 -0.56
N GLY A 182 -7.07 -10.56 -1.72
CA GLY A 182 -8.02 -11.66 -1.93
C GLY A 182 -7.41 -13.07 -1.99
N GLN A 183 -6.09 -13.23 -1.84
CA GLN A 183 -5.39 -14.52 -1.80
C GLN A 183 -4.53 -14.68 -0.54
N SER A 184 -3.77 -13.63 -0.19
CA SER A 184 -2.86 -13.63 0.97
C SER A 184 -3.52 -13.11 2.26
N GLY A 185 -4.65 -12.41 2.16
CA GLY A 185 -5.31 -11.79 3.31
C GLY A 185 -4.59 -10.53 3.83
N ARG A 186 -3.62 -9.99 3.09
CA ARG A 186 -2.80 -8.83 3.50
C ARG A 186 -2.77 -7.76 2.42
N CYS A 187 -2.65 -6.49 2.82
CA CYS A 187 -2.52 -5.33 1.95
C CYS A 187 -1.13 -4.72 2.13
N ASP A 188 -0.10 -5.40 1.60
CA ASP A 188 1.29 -5.00 1.77
C ASP A 188 1.81 -4.34 0.50
N GLY A 189 2.80 -3.47 0.64
CA GLY A 189 3.26 -2.62 -0.45
C GLY A 189 4.52 -1.84 -0.13
N TYR A 190 4.79 -0.82 -0.95
CA TYR A 190 5.88 0.12 -0.72
C TYR A 190 5.45 1.55 -1.07
N VAL A 191 6.11 2.53 -0.44
CA VAL A 191 5.89 3.96 -0.66
C VAL A 191 6.48 4.35 -2.01
N LEU A 192 5.76 5.18 -2.77
CA LEU A 192 6.23 5.67 -4.07
C LEU A 192 7.29 6.75 -3.88
N GLU A 193 8.41 6.62 -4.61
CA GLU A 193 9.56 7.53 -4.57
C GLU A 193 10.03 7.89 -6.00
N GLY A 194 10.77 8.98 -6.15
CA GLY A 194 11.46 9.35 -7.40
C GLY A 194 10.56 9.41 -8.63
N GLU A 195 11.03 8.82 -9.74
CA GLU A 195 10.33 8.82 -11.02
C GLU A 195 8.96 8.13 -10.97
N GLU A 196 8.83 7.07 -10.16
CA GLU A 196 7.57 6.35 -10.01
C GLU A 196 6.52 7.26 -9.36
N LEU A 197 6.91 7.98 -8.31
CA LEU A 197 6.04 8.97 -7.69
C LEU A 197 5.65 10.08 -8.68
N ALA A 198 6.62 10.62 -9.41
CA ALA A 198 6.37 11.67 -10.40
C ALA A 198 5.40 11.21 -11.50
N PHE A 199 5.54 9.96 -11.97
CA PHE A 199 4.63 9.36 -12.95
C PHE A 199 3.19 9.29 -12.43
N TYR A 200 2.98 8.76 -11.22
CA TYR A 200 1.63 8.63 -10.67
C TYR A 200 1.02 9.96 -10.27
N GLN A 201 1.81 10.93 -9.79
CA GLN A 201 1.34 12.29 -9.55
C GLN A 201 0.81 12.92 -10.85
N LYS A 202 1.53 12.81 -11.97
CA LYS A 202 1.04 13.28 -13.28
C LYS A 202 -0.26 12.61 -13.70
N LYS A 203 -0.44 11.31 -13.40
CA LYS A 203 -1.69 10.59 -13.70
C LYS A 203 -2.87 11.00 -12.82
N LEU A 204 -2.62 11.42 -11.59
CA LEU A 204 -3.65 11.89 -10.65
C LEU A 204 -4.13 13.31 -10.94
N HIS A 205 -3.28 14.14 -11.55
CA HIS A 205 -3.61 15.52 -11.93
C HIS A 205 -4.26 15.66 -13.31
N LYS A 206 -4.37 14.56 -14.08
CA LYS A 206 -5.03 14.52 -15.38
C LYS A 206 -6.49 14.09 -15.23
#